data_AF-A0A2V8UGG6-F1
#
_entry.id   AF-A0A2V8UGG6-F1
#
_cell.length_a   1.000
_cell.length_b   1.000
_cell.length_c   1.000
_cell.angle_alpha   90.00
_cell.angle_beta   90.00
_cell.angle_gamma   90.00
#
_symmetry.space_group_name_H-M   'P 1'
#
loop_
_entity.id
_entity.type
_entity.pdbx_description
1 polymer ?
#
loop_
_entity_poly.entity_id
_entity_poly.type
_entity_poly.pdbx_seq_one_letter_code
_entity_poly.pdbx_strand_id
1 'polypeptide(L)'
;MVPSSLAKIEALQAWSGGAAVRLMDFSIDLGALLLERLTPRRTLASLDHDEHATRVAAQIMRELWQPPPSNSAFPTTAQWADGLRRLRTRFDGGTGPFPRALVEIAELLFRELLASSEAPVLLHGDLHHFNILSSDRRPWVAIDPKGLSGEPLTKLARCYVTRMPGFRQMSGFSAGALVSPR
;
A
#
# COMPACT_ATOMS: atom_id res chain seq x y z
N MET A 1 14.41 -5.33 14.89
CA MET A 1 13.22 -5.90 14.23
C MET A 1 12.70 -4.87 13.24
N VAL A 2 12.61 -5.17 11.94
CA VAL A 2 12.09 -4.19 10.97
C VAL A 2 10.57 -4.08 11.21
N PRO A 3 10.04 -2.92 11.61
CA PRO A 3 8.64 -2.80 12.03
C PRO A 3 7.60 -3.20 10.97
N SER A 4 8.00 -3.29 9.69
CA SER A 4 7.07 -3.51 8.58
C SER A 4 6.58 -4.95 8.41
N SER A 5 7.27 -5.97 8.95
CA SER A 5 6.88 -7.37 8.74
C SER A 5 5.70 -7.79 9.62
N LEU A 6 5.61 -7.26 10.85
CA LEU A 6 4.52 -7.54 11.78
C LEU A 6 3.21 -6.91 11.29
N ALA A 7 3.24 -5.62 10.90
CA ALA A 7 2.08 -4.92 10.35
C ALA A 7 1.51 -5.62 9.10
N LYS A 8 2.38 -6.16 8.23
CA LYS A 8 1.94 -6.97 7.09
C LYS A 8 1.17 -8.22 7.54
N ILE A 9 1.69 -8.96 8.52
CA ILE A 9 1.05 -10.18 9.05
C ILE A 9 -0.31 -9.83 9.66
N GLU A 10 -0.36 -8.86 10.57
CA GLU A 10 -1.59 -8.43 11.24
C GLU A 10 -2.65 -7.97 10.23
N ALA A 11 -2.26 -7.24 9.18
CA ALA A 11 -3.19 -6.81 8.14
C ALA A 11 -3.78 -7.99 7.37
N LEU A 12 -2.94 -8.96 6.96
CA LEU A 12 -3.39 -10.15 6.25
C LEU A 12 -4.28 -11.05 7.13
N GLN A 13 -3.99 -11.15 8.42
CA GLN A 13 -4.85 -11.82 9.40
C GLN A 13 -6.20 -11.11 9.53
N ALA A 14 -6.20 -9.79 9.70
CA ALA A 14 -7.42 -8.99 9.82
C ALA A 14 -8.35 -9.16 8.61
N TRP A 15 -7.82 -9.12 7.40
CA TRP A 15 -8.63 -9.33 6.19
C TRP A 15 -9.05 -10.78 5.98
N SER A 16 -8.38 -11.76 6.59
CA SER A 16 -8.75 -13.19 6.59
C SER A 16 -9.03 -13.76 5.19
N GLY A 17 -8.30 -13.28 4.17
CA GLY A 17 -8.52 -13.67 2.78
C GLY A 17 -9.79 -13.09 2.15
N GLY A 18 -10.33 -11.98 2.65
CA GLY A 18 -11.44 -11.24 2.03
C GLY A 18 -11.02 -10.61 0.70
N ALA A 19 -10.76 -9.30 0.68
CA ALA A 19 -10.25 -8.58 -0.48
C ALA A 19 -8.72 -8.68 -0.67
N ALA A 20 -8.02 -9.28 0.29
CA ALA A 20 -6.59 -9.56 0.20
C ALA A 20 -6.31 -11.06 0.02
N VAL A 21 -5.06 -11.36 -0.36
CA VAL A 21 -4.52 -12.73 -0.35
C VAL A 21 -4.61 -13.33 1.05
N ARG A 22 -4.98 -14.61 1.14
CA ARG A 22 -5.04 -15.35 2.40
C ARG A 22 -3.63 -15.68 2.90
N LEU A 23 -3.37 -15.35 4.16
CA LEU A 23 -2.24 -15.87 4.92
C LEU A 23 -2.58 -17.26 5.44
N MET A 24 -1.79 -18.27 5.07
CA MET A 24 -1.96 -19.66 5.49
C MET A 24 -1.09 -19.98 6.70
N ASP A 25 0.14 -19.45 6.74
CA ASP A 25 1.09 -19.63 7.85
C ASP A 25 2.14 -18.50 7.84
N PHE A 26 2.85 -18.30 8.95
CA PHE A 26 3.95 -17.35 9.04
C PHE A 26 4.97 -17.74 10.11
N SER A 27 6.21 -17.33 9.92
CA SER A 27 7.26 -17.41 10.94
C SER A 27 7.92 -16.05 11.09
N ILE A 28 7.78 -15.45 12.28
CA ILE A 28 8.43 -14.18 12.61
C ILE A 28 9.95 -14.34 12.63
N ASP A 29 10.43 -15.43 13.23
CA ASP A 29 11.87 -15.72 13.37
C ASP A 29 12.55 -15.91 12.01
N LEU A 30 11.86 -16.57 11.06
CA LEU A 30 12.36 -16.76 9.70
C LEU A 30 12.03 -15.59 8.77
N GLY A 31 11.19 -14.64 9.20
CA GLY A 31 10.67 -13.58 8.34
C GLY A 31 9.87 -14.09 7.13
N ALA A 32 9.22 -15.25 7.26
CA ALA A 32 8.58 -15.98 6.16
C ALA A 32 7.06 -15.96 6.26
N LEU A 33 6.39 -15.92 5.10
CA LEU A 33 4.93 -15.98 4.97
C LEU A 33 4.55 -17.08 3.97
N LEU A 34 3.59 -17.92 4.34
CA LEU A 34 2.92 -18.85 3.44
C LEU A 34 1.58 -18.24 3.03
N LEU A 35 1.41 -17.96 1.74
CA LEU A 35 0.21 -17.33 1.18
C LEU A 35 -0.52 -18.30 0.27
N GLU A 36 -1.83 -18.09 0.09
CA GLU A 36 -2.58 -18.84 -0.93
C GLU A 36 -1.96 -18.61 -2.33
N ARG A 37 -1.94 -19.67 -3.13
CA ARG A 37 -1.51 -19.58 -4.53
C ARG A 37 -2.63 -18.98 -5.37
N LEU A 38 -2.31 -17.88 -6.05
CA LEU A 38 -3.24 -17.23 -6.97
C LEU A 38 -3.10 -17.82 -8.38
N THR A 39 -4.25 -18.19 -8.95
CA THR A 39 -4.41 -18.62 -10.35
C THR A 39 -5.57 -17.80 -10.93
N PRO A 40 -5.45 -17.20 -12.13
CA PRO A 40 -4.32 -17.22 -13.06
C PRO A 40 -3.24 -16.16 -12.78
N ARG A 41 -3.38 -15.33 -11.72
CA ARG A 41 -2.39 -14.31 -11.31
C ARG A 41 -2.14 -13.20 -12.35
N ARG A 42 -3.16 -12.83 -13.15
CA ARG A 42 -3.08 -11.66 -14.03
C ARG A 42 -3.21 -10.38 -13.21
N THR A 43 -2.36 -9.40 -13.48
CA THR A 43 -2.41 -8.11 -12.77
C THR A 43 -3.56 -7.26 -13.30
N LEU A 44 -4.19 -6.46 -12.44
CA LEU A 44 -5.20 -5.48 -12.88
C LEU A 44 -4.59 -4.44 -13.84
N ALA A 45 -3.28 -4.21 -13.73
CA ALA A 45 -2.49 -3.38 -14.64
C ALA A 45 -2.49 -3.89 -16.10
N SER A 46 -2.76 -5.17 -16.34
CA SER A 46 -2.78 -5.75 -17.69
C SER A 46 -4.14 -5.63 -18.39
N LEU A 47 -5.15 -5.02 -17.76
CA LEU A 47 -6.41 -4.72 -18.43
C LEU A 47 -6.25 -3.49 -19.32
N ASP A 48 -6.76 -3.56 -20.55
CA ASP A 48 -6.73 -2.44 -21.50
C ASP A 48 -7.74 -1.34 -21.18
N HIS A 49 -8.81 -1.68 -20.45
CA HIS A 49 -9.90 -0.76 -20.11
C HIS A 49 -9.63 -0.04 -18.79
N ASP A 50 -9.10 1.19 -18.87
CA ASP A 50 -8.72 2.01 -17.72
C ASP A 50 -9.87 2.27 -16.73
N GLU A 51 -11.06 2.56 -17.23
CA GLU A 51 -12.23 2.83 -16.39
C GLU A 51 -12.64 1.60 -15.57
N HIS A 52 -12.65 0.43 -16.22
CA HIS A 52 -12.97 -0.83 -15.56
C HIS A 52 -11.92 -1.19 -14.50
N ALA A 53 -10.64 -1.06 -14.84
CA ALA A 53 -9.54 -1.30 -13.90
C ALA A 53 -9.62 -0.36 -12.68
N THR A 54 -9.91 0.92 -12.90
CA THR A 54 -10.08 1.91 -11.84
C THR A 54 -11.26 1.56 -10.93
N ARG A 55 -12.39 1.16 -11.51
CA ARG A 55 -13.59 0.74 -10.76
C ARG A 55 -13.30 -0.47 -9.86
N VAL A 56 -12.59 -1.47 -10.40
CA VAL A 56 -12.16 -2.63 -9.63
C VAL A 56 -11.20 -2.23 -8.50
N ALA A 57 -10.21 -1.38 -8.77
CA ALA A 57 -9.28 -0.92 -7.74
C ALA A 57 -9.99 -0.17 -6.61
N ALA A 58 -10.94 0.71 -6.95
CA ALA A 58 -11.75 1.43 -5.98
C ALA A 58 -12.65 0.48 -5.17
N GLN A 59 -13.20 -0.57 -5.79
CA GLN A 59 -13.96 -1.59 -5.09
C GLN A 59 -13.09 -2.36 -4.09
N ILE A 60 -11.94 -2.89 -4.52
CA ILE A 60 -11.01 -3.61 -3.64
C ILE A 60 -10.57 -2.73 -2.47
N MET A 61 -10.24 -1.47 -2.74
CA MET A 61 -9.87 -0.51 -1.71
C MET A 61 -10.97 -0.34 -0.65
N ARG A 62 -12.23 -0.16 -1.05
CA ARG A 62 -13.35 -0.05 -0.10
C ARG A 62 -13.57 -1.32 0.70
N GLU A 63 -13.41 -2.49 0.09
CA GLU A 63 -13.57 -3.77 0.80
C GLU A 63 -12.44 -4.04 1.82
N LEU A 64 -11.26 -3.45 1.62
CA LEU A 64 -10.14 -3.52 2.57
C LEU A 64 -10.33 -2.58 3.76
N TRP A 65 -11.14 -1.54 3.64
CA TRP A 65 -11.41 -0.60 4.73
C TRP A 65 -12.27 -1.25 5.81
N GLN A 66 -11.63 -1.55 6.93
CA GLN A 66 -12.24 -2.13 8.11
C GLN A 66 -11.62 -1.47 9.35
N PRO A 67 -12.30 -1.43 10.50
CA PRO A 67 -11.68 -0.96 11.73
C PRO A 67 -10.38 -1.74 12.01
N PRO A 68 -9.27 -1.08 12.37
CA PRO A 68 -8.06 -1.78 12.73
C PRO A 68 -8.31 -2.65 13.98
N PRO A 69 -7.78 -3.89 14.05
CA PRO A 69 -7.82 -4.71 15.25
C PRO A 69 -7.38 -3.96 16.52
N SER A 70 -8.09 -4.17 17.63
CA SER A 70 -7.72 -3.62 18.93
C SER A 70 -6.29 -4.05 19.30
N ASN A 71 -5.48 -3.13 19.83
CA ASN A 71 -4.07 -3.33 20.20
C ASN A 71 -3.09 -3.63 19.05
N SER A 72 -3.49 -3.42 17.79
CA SER A 72 -2.56 -3.51 16.66
C SER A 72 -1.55 -2.35 16.66
N ALA A 73 -0.32 -2.64 16.24
CA ALA A 73 0.78 -1.66 16.18
C ALA A 73 0.92 -1.05 14.79
N PHE A 74 -0.19 -0.88 14.05
CA PHE A 74 -0.13 -0.33 12.69
C PHE A 74 0.47 1.07 12.70
N PRO A 75 1.48 1.33 11.85
CA PRO A 75 1.95 2.68 11.67
C PRO A 75 0.80 3.57 11.19
N THR A 76 0.66 4.73 11.82
CA THR A 76 -0.40 5.67 11.43
C THR A 76 0.03 6.48 10.22
N THR A 77 -0.94 6.97 9.44
CA THR A 77 -0.67 7.95 8.38
C THR A 77 0.01 9.22 8.93
N ALA A 78 -0.29 9.60 10.17
CA ALA A 78 0.39 10.68 10.89
C ALA A 78 1.89 10.38 11.11
N GLN A 79 2.25 9.15 11.50
CA GLN A 79 3.65 8.72 11.64
C GLN A 79 4.39 8.66 10.29
N TRP A 80 3.66 8.58 9.17
CA TRP A 80 4.26 8.75 7.84
C TRP A 80 4.54 10.22 7.52
N ALA A 81 3.74 11.16 8.01
CA ALA A 81 4.04 12.59 7.92
C ALA A 81 5.33 12.95 8.69
N ASP A 82 5.70 12.16 9.70
CA ASP A 82 7.03 12.26 10.33
C ASP A 82 8.17 12.04 9.31
N GLY A 83 7.91 11.45 8.15
CA GLY A 83 8.88 11.37 7.05
C GLY A 83 9.33 12.74 6.56
N LEU A 84 8.42 13.73 6.49
CA LEU A 84 8.76 15.12 6.18
C LEU A 84 9.56 15.75 7.31
N ARG A 85 9.21 15.46 8.57
CA ARG A 85 9.99 15.91 9.73
C ARG A 85 11.41 15.32 9.71
N ARG A 86 11.55 14.01 9.43
CA ARG A 86 12.83 13.32 9.28
C ARG A 86 13.65 13.88 8.12
N LEU A 87 13.01 14.25 7.01
CA LEU A 87 13.67 14.94 5.90
C LEU A 87 14.30 16.24 6.40
N ARG A 88 13.51 17.10 7.06
CA ARG A 88 14.00 18.36 7.63
C ARG A 88 15.15 18.12 8.62
N THR A 89 14.99 17.21 9.57
CA THR A 89 16.04 16.87 10.55
C THR A 89 17.31 16.37 9.87
N ARG A 90 17.20 15.54 8.83
CA ARG A 90 18.36 15.00 8.11
C ARG A 90 19.14 16.05 7.32
N PHE A 91 18.48 17.13 6.91
CA PHE A 91 19.06 18.17 6.07
C PHE A 91 19.08 19.53 6.79
N ASP A 92 19.26 19.55 8.11
CA ASP A 92 19.42 20.75 8.95
C ASP A 92 18.31 21.80 8.74
N GLY A 93 17.07 21.34 8.65
CA GLY A 93 15.88 22.17 8.37
C GLY A 93 15.63 22.43 6.88
N GLY A 94 16.56 22.02 6.01
CA GLY A 94 16.44 22.04 4.56
C GLY A 94 15.60 20.89 3.99
N THR A 95 15.49 20.85 2.66
CA THR A 95 14.66 19.88 1.92
C THR A 95 15.48 18.81 1.21
N GLY A 96 16.80 18.81 1.42
CA GLY A 96 17.73 17.91 0.73
C GLY A 96 17.64 18.08 -0.79
N PRO A 97 17.53 16.99 -1.57
CA PRO A 97 17.48 17.06 -3.03
C PRO A 97 16.11 17.52 -3.58
N PHE A 98 15.10 17.72 -2.72
CA PHE A 98 13.75 18.04 -3.17
C PHE A 98 13.52 19.55 -3.27
N PRO A 99 12.76 20.02 -4.28
CA PRO A 99 12.37 21.41 -4.39
C PRO A 99 11.60 21.88 -3.15
N ARG A 100 12.02 23.00 -2.57
CA ARG A 100 11.44 23.54 -1.33
C ARG A 100 9.92 23.70 -1.40
N ALA A 101 9.43 24.29 -2.49
CA ALA A 101 8.01 24.53 -2.70
C ALA A 101 7.17 23.23 -2.64
N LEU A 102 7.68 22.12 -3.18
CA LEU A 102 6.97 20.84 -3.15
C LEU A 102 6.91 20.24 -1.74
N VAL A 103 8.00 20.38 -0.97
CA VAL A 103 8.03 19.92 0.43
C VAL A 103 7.07 20.75 1.29
N GLU A 104 7.04 22.06 1.10
CA GLU A 104 6.13 22.96 1.84
C GLU A 104 4.66 22.71 1.50
N ILE A 105 4.35 22.47 0.21
CA ILE A 105 3.00 22.04 -0.22
C ILE A 105 2.62 20.70 0.42
N ALA A 106 3.54 19.72 0.42
CA ALA A 106 3.27 18.43 1.06
C ALA A 106 3.03 18.59 2.57
N GLU A 107 3.86 19.37 3.26
CA GLU A 107 3.68 19.68 4.70
C GLU A 107 2.32 20.34 4.99
N LEU A 108 1.88 21.28 4.14
CA LEU A 108 0.58 21.91 4.26
C LEU A 108 -0.58 20.91 4.06
N LEU A 109 -0.58 20.20 2.94
CA LEU A 109 -1.63 19.23 2.61
C LEU A 109 -1.73 18.11 3.64
N PHE A 110 -0.60 17.63 4.18
CA PHE A 110 -0.62 16.63 5.25
C PHE A 110 -1.26 17.17 6.53
N ARG A 111 -1.00 18.43 6.91
CA ARG A 111 -1.64 19.04 8.08
C ARG A 111 -3.14 19.20 7.89
N GLU A 112 -3.57 19.68 6.73
CA GLU A 112 -4.99 19.84 6.41
C GLU A 112 -5.72 18.51 6.40
N LEU A 113 -5.12 17.49 5.79
CA LEU A 113 -5.69 16.15 5.75
C LEU A 113 -5.84 15.55 7.16
N LEU A 114 -4.81 15.64 8.00
CA LEU A 114 -4.86 15.16 9.39
C LEU A 114 -5.89 15.90 10.26
N ALA A 115 -6.25 17.13 9.91
CA ALA A 115 -7.27 17.89 10.62
C ALA A 115 -8.71 17.46 10.26
N SER A 116 -8.89 16.72 9.15
CA SER A 116 -10.21 16.29 8.66
C SER A 116 -10.68 14.89 9.10
N SER A 117 -9.82 14.02 9.64
CA SER A 117 -10.11 13.26 10.86
C SER A 117 -11.34 12.34 10.89
N GLU A 118 -11.75 11.65 9.81
CA GLU A 118 -12.72 10.54 9.97
C GLU A 118 -12.12 9.41 10.82
N ALA A 119 -12.96 8.49 11.31
CA ALA A 119 -12.50 7.34 12.09
C ALA A 119 -11.49 6.51 11.28
N PRO A 120 -10.34 6.10 11.87
CA PRO A 120 -9.30 5.43 11.14
C PRO A 120 -9.72 4.02 10.71
N VAL A 121 -9.30 3.61 9.51
CA VAL A 121 -9.47 2.27 8.97
C VAL A 121 -8.11 1.61 8.74
N LEU A 122 -8.11 0.29 8.65
CA LEU A 122 -6.99 -0.49 8.16
C LEU A 122 -6.82 -0.25 6.65
N LEU A 123 -5.60 0.11 6.24
CA LEU A 123 -5.22 0.44 4.89
C LEU A 123 -4.17 -0.54 4.37
N HIS A 124 -4.23 -0.84 3.07
CA HIS A 124 -3.20 -1.62 2.36
C HIS A 124 -1.81 -0.97 2.43
N GLY A 125 -1.77 0.37 2.32
CA GLY A 125 -0.55 1.17 2.38
C GLY A 125 0.28 1.23 1.09
N ASP A 126 0.08 0.30 0.16
CA ASP A 126 0.71 0.31 -1.17
C ASP A 126 -0.21 -0.29 -2.26
N LEU A 127 -1.50 0.06 -2.22
CA LEU A 127 -2.45 -0.46 -3.20
C LEU A 127 -2.26 0.26 -4.53
N HIS A 128 -2.11 -0.52 -5.61
CA HIS A 128 -2.11 -0.06 -6.98
C HIS A 128 -2.39 -1.25 -7.91
N HIS A 129 -2.63 -0.97 -9.19
CA HIS A 129 -3.03 -1.98 -10.19
C HIS A 129 -2.10 -3.20 -10.34
N PHE A 130 -0.82 -3.08 -9.99
CA PHE A 130 0.12 -4.20 -10.02
C PHE A 130 0.03 -5.10 -8.76
N ASN A 131 -0.45 -4.54 -7.65
CA ASN A 131 -0.69 -5.25 -6.40
C ASN A 131 -2.13 -5.78 -6.30
N ILE A 132 -2.89 -5.77 -7.40
CA ILE A 132 -4.21 -6.40 -7.50
C ILE A 132 -4.13 -7.48 -8.57
N LEU A 133 -4.38 -8.72 -8.18
CA LEU A 133 -4.23 -9.90 -9.02
C LEU A 133 -5.54 -10.66 -9.15
N SER A 134 -5.76 -11.29 -10.30
CA SER A 134 -6.90 -12.16 -10.52
C SER A 134 -6.75 -13.47 -9.74
N SER A 135 -7.86 -13.99 -9.20
CA SER A 135 -7.90 -15.25 -8.46
C SER A 135 -9.14 -16.07 -8.83
N ASP A 136 -9.05 -17.39 -8.75
CA ASP A 136 -10.22 -18.27 -8.90
C ASP A 136 -11.19 -18.15 -7.71
N ARG A 137 -10.68 -17.78 -6.53
CA ARG A 137 -11.50 -17.60 -5.31
C ARG A 137 -12.44 -16.40 -5.42
N ARG A 138 -12.00 -15.34 -6.08
CA ARG A 138 -12.75 -14.11 -6.35
C ARG A 138 -12.06 -13.33 -7.47
N PRO A 139 -12.80 -12.54 -8.26
CA PRO A 139 -12.27 -11.93 -9.49
C PRO A 139 -10.94 -11.20 -9.30
N TRP A 140 -10.76 -10.49 -8.19
CA TRP A 140 -9.58 -9.70 -7.87
C TRP A 140 -9.24 -9.74 -6.38
N VAL A 141 -7.95 -9.79 -6.06
CA VAL A 141 -7.40 -9.78 -4.69
C VAL A 141 -6.19 -8.85 -4.59
N ALA A 142 -6.02 -8.20 -3.45
CA ALA A 142 -4.84 -7.39 -3.14
C ALA A 142 -3.68 -8.23 -2.58
N ILE A 143 -2.45 -7.84 -2.90
CA ILE A 143 -1.20 -8.48 -2.44
C ILE A 143 -0.18 -7.45 -1.97
N ASP A 144 0.81 -7.91 -1.21
CA ASP A 144 1.91 -7.10 -0.65
C ASP A 144 1.46 -5.87 0.17
N PRO A 145 0.59 -6.05 1.18
CA PRO A 145 0.23 -4.94 2.04
C PRO A 145 1.42 -4.50 2.89
N LYS A 146 1.49 -3.19 3.15
CA LYS A 146 2.38 -2.62 4.18
C LYS A 146 1.69 -2.60 5.55
N GLY A 147 0.36 -2.53 5.57
CA GLY A 147 -0.45 -2.44 6.79
C GLY A 147 -0.30 -1.08 7.45
N LEU A 148 -1.33 -0.23 7.38
CA LEU A 148 -1.34 1.09 7.99
C LEU A 148 -2.70 1.36 8.62
N SER A 149 -2.75 2.23 9.62
CA SER A 149 -4.00 2.78 10.13
C SER A 149 -4.10 4.26 9.77
N GLY A 150 -5.26 4.70 9.27
CA GLY A 150 -5.48 6.11 8.96
C GLY A 150 -6.81 6.34 8.25
N GLU A 151 -7.03 7.58 7.82
CA GLU A 151 -8.29 7.92 7.14
C GLU A 151 -8.42 7.19 5.80
N PRO A 152 -9.65 6.82 5.40
CA PRO A 152 -9.90 6.07 4.17
C PRO A 152 -9.25 6.71 2.93
N LEU A 153 -9.33 8.04 2.79
CA LEU A 153 -8.92 8.74 1.57
C LEU A 153 -7.43 9.10 1.51
N THR A 154 -6.68 8.96 2.61
CA THR A 154 -5.28 9.41 2.69
C THR A 154 -4.35 8.77 1.65
N LYS A 155 -4.71 7.62 1.07
CA LYS A 155 -3.87 6.88 0.12
C LYS A 155 -4.43 6.78 -1.30
N LEU A 156 -5.50 7.51 -1.63
CA LEU A 156 -6.05 7.54 -3.00
C LEU A 156 -5.01 7.97 -4.04
N ALA A 157 -4.18 8.95 -3.71
CA ALA A 157 -3.23 9.55 -4.65
C ALA A 157 -2.32 8.52 -5.33
N ARG A 158 -1.88 7.46 -4.63
CA ARG A 158 -0.93 6.48 -5.21
C ARG A 158 -1.60 5.49 -6.17
N CYS A 159 -2.86 5.11 -5.94
CA CYS A 159 -3.64 4.33 -6.91
C CYS A 159 -3.76 5.05 -8.26
N TYR A 160 -4.01 6.36 -8.23
CA TYR A 160 -4.23 7.18 -9.43
C TYR A 160 -2.93 7.60 -10.12
N VAL A 161 -1.88 7.95 -9.36
CA VAL A 161 -0.57 8.37 -9.94
C VAL A 161 0.07 7.27 -10.77
N THR A 162 -0.09 6.00 -10.38
CA THR A 162 0.55 4.86 -11.08
C THR A 162 -0.07 4.56 -12.47
N ARG A 163 -1.14 5.26 -12.87
CA ARG A 163 -1.80 5.09 -14.18
C ARG A 163 -1.88 6.39 -15.01
N MET A 164 -1.20 7.47 -14.62
CA MET A 164 -1.12 8.65 -15.48
C MET A 164 -0.47 8.31 -16.83
N PRO A 165 -1.05 8.74 -17.97
CA PRO A 165 -0.41 8.60 -19.28
C PRO A 165 1.00 9.18 -19.23
N GLY A 166 2.03 8.38 -19.54
CA GLY A 166 3.44 8.79 -19.53
C GLY A 166 4.30 8.22 -18.40
N PHE A 167 3.73 7.72 -17.29
CA PHE A 167 4.53 7.15 -16.19
C PHE A 167 5.18 5.79 -16.56
N ARG A 168 4.63 5.09 -17.57
CA ARG A 168 5.18 3.83 -18.11
C ARG A 168 6.61 3.94 -18.66
N GLN A 169 7.09 5.14 -18.99
CA GLN A 169 8.42 5.32 -19.58
C GLN A 169 9.54 5.60 -18.55
N MET A 170 9.21 5.83 -17.27
CA MET A 170 10.20 6.22 -16.25
C MET A 170 10.58 5.11 -15.26
N SER A 171 9.94 3.94 -15.28
CA SER A 171 10.23 2.87 -14.31
C SER A 171 11.09 1.76 -14.91
N GLY A 172 12.40 1.92 -14.86
CA GLY A 172 13.39 0.83 -14.92
C GLY A 172 13.42 -0.04 -13.67
N PHE A 173 12.29 -0.26 -12.99
CA PHE A 173 12.20 -1.13 -11.81
C PHE A 173 11.87 -2.55 -12.25
N SER A 174 12.92 -3.34 -12.47
CA SER A 174 12.82 -4.80 -12.59
C SER A 174 12.36 -5.38 -11.25
N ALA A 175 11.10 -5.80 -11.16
CA ALA A 175 10.66 -6.80 -10.20
C ALA A 175 11.03 -8.18 -10.76
N GLY A 176 12.34 -8.48 -10.81
CA GLY A 176 12.86 -9.65 -11.50
C GLY A 176 14.29 -9.97 -11.10
N ALA A 177 14.48 -10.43 -9.87
CA ALA A 177 15.68 -11.16 -9.47
C ALA A 177 15.35 -12.05 -8.28
N LEU A 178 15.00 -13.31 -8.57
CA LEU A 178 15.28 -14.52 -7.77
C LEU A 178 14.41 -15.68 -8.29
N VAL A 179 14.74 -16.19 -9.48
CA VAL A 179 14.72 -17.63 -9.78
C VAL A 179 15.76 -17.84 -10.88
N SER A 180 16.94 -18.37 -10.53
CA SER A 180 17.82 -19.03 -11.50
C SER A 180 17.55 -20.53 -11.39
N PRO A 181 17.38 -21.26 -12.50
CA PRO A 181 17.27 -22.71 -12.46
C PRO A 181 18.65 -23.34 -12.32
N ARG A 182 18.75 -24.36 -11.46
CA ARG A 182 19.59 -25.52 -11.69
C ARG A 182 18.77 -26.75 -11.35
#